data_AF-A0AAX1WQP5-F1
#
_entry.id   AF-A0AAX1WQP5-F1
#
_cell.length_a   1.000
_cell.length_b   1.000
_cell.length_c   1.000
_cell.angle_alpha   90.00
_cell.angle_beta   90.00
_cell.angle_gamma   90.00
#
_symmetry.space_group_name_H-M   'P 1'
#
loop_
_entity.id
_entity.type
_entity.pdbx_description
1 polymer ?
#
loop_
_entity_poly.entity_id
_entity_poly.type
_entity_poly.pdbx_seq_one_letter_code
_entity_poly.pdbx_strand_id
1 'polypeptide(L)'
;MPKALGMEWHDGVRRTLATAPAAIHQALLDELEGQLGLQGKTIHNPPGYLHALIRRHACGTLDLAMADKVAAERTQRARHEQALLKARQEAEQPRPAGAQDAQKAEPSPAVIEERRKLLTLRLEIAGKGRAA
;
A
#
# COMPACT_ATOMS: atom_id res chain seq x y z
N MET A 1 -16.54 1.23 0.99
CA MET A 1 -17.20 0.37 1.99
C MET A 1 -16.15 -0.53 2.63
N PRO A 2 -16.27 -0.83 3.94
CA PRO A 2 -15.32 -1.69 4.64
C PRO A 2 -15.26 -3.07 4.00
N LYS A 3 -14.06 -3.62 3.83
CA LYS A 3 -13.85 -4.88 3.09
C LYS A 3 -14.45 -6.11 3.79
N ALA A 4 -14.38 -6.14 5.12
CA ALA A 4 -14.90 -7.23 5.94
C ALA A 4 -16.41 -7.13 6.22
N LEU A 5 -17.10 -6.11 5.68
CA LEU A 5 -18.53 -5.92 5.88
C LEU A 5 -19.32 -6.75 4.87
N GLY A 6 -20.14 -7.68 5.38
CA GLY A 6 -21.09 -8.45 4.58
C GLY A 6 -22.05 -7.55 3.79
N MET A 7 -22.39 -7.96 2.56
CA MET A 7 -23.22 -7.18 1.63
C MET A 7 -24.61 -6.86 2.21
N GLU A 8 -25.14 -7.74 3.05
CA GLU A 8 -26.43 -7.58 3.73
C GLU A 8 -26.49 -6.33 4.62
N TRP A 9 -25.34 -5.86 5.09
CA TRP A 9 -25.24 -4.69 5.96
C TRP A 9 -24.99 -3.38 5.24
N HIS A 10 -24.66 -3.41 3.93
CA HIS A 10 -24.22 -2.21 3.21
C HIS A 10 -25.30 -1.12 3.22
N ASP A 11 -26.55 -1.48 2.95
CA ASP A 11 -27.66 -0.52 2.94
C ASP A 11 -27.96 0.04 4.33
N GLY A 12 -27.92 -0.82 5.35
CA GLY A 12 -28.09 -0.38 6.74
C GLY A 12 -27.02 0.62 7.16
N VAL A 13 -25.75 0.31 6.86
CA VAL A 13 -24.61 1.17 7.14
C VAL A 13 -24.70 2.51 6.39
N ARG A 14 -25.09 2.50 5.10
CA ARG A 14 -25.29 3.73 4.31
C ARG A 14 -26.34 4.64 4.93
N ARG A 15 -27.51 4.07 5.29
CA ARG A 15 -28.60 4.81 5.92
C ARG A 15 -28.19 5.40 7.26
N THR A 16 -27.48 4.64 8.08
CA THR A 16 -26.99 5.13 9.38
C THR A 16 -25.92 6.20 9.21
N LEU A 17 -25.00 6.08 8.27
CA LEU A 17 -24.00 7.12 8.01
C LEU A 17 -24.63 8.43 7.55
N ALA A 18 -25.70 8.36 6.75
CA ALA A 18 -26.40 9.55 6.28
C ALA A 18 -26.96 10.43 7.42
N THR A 19 -27.14 9.88 8.63
CA THR A 19 -27.59 10.65 9.80
C THR A 19 -26.47 11.42 10.49
N ALA A 20 -25.22 11.17 10.12
CA ALA A 20 -24.03 11.80 10.70
C ALA A 20 -23.52 12.95 9.82
N PRO A 21 -22.76 13.91 10.37
CA PRO A 21 -22.06 14.92 9.57
C PRO A 21 -21.09 14.29 8.57
N ALA A 22 -21.08 14.78 7.33
CA ALA A 22 -20.22 14.26 6.25
C ALA A 22 -18.72 14.23 6.61
N ALA A 23 -18.27 15.20 7.42
CA ALA A 23 -16.87 15.31 7.86
C ALA A 23 -16.35 14.07 8.61
N ILE A 24 -17.23 13.34 9.32
CA ILE A 24 -16.83 12.18 10.12
C ILE A 24 -17.13 10.83 9.45
N HIS A 25 -17.79 10.82 8.29
CA HIS A 25 -18.21 9.59 7.63
C HIS A 25 -17.05 8.63 7.41
N GLN A 26 -15.93 9.15 6.92
CA GLN A 26 -14.78 8.33 6.62
C GLN A 26 -14.12 7.80 7.90
N ALA A 27 -14.01 8.62 8.94
CA ALA A 27 -13.46 8.18 10.23
C ALA A 27 -14.31 7.07 10.87
N LEU A 28 -15.64 7.17 10.77
CA LEU A 28 -16.57 6.13 11.24
C LEU A 28 -16.44 4.83 10.43
N LEU A 29 -16.25 4.94 9.11
CA LEU A 29 -16.02 3.78 8.24
C LEU A 29 -14.67 3.11 8.53
N ASP A 30 -13.63 3.90 8.78
CA ASP A 30 -12.29 3.41 9.10
C ASP A 30 -12.30 2.71 10.47
N GLU A 31 -13.00 3.27 11.47
CA GLU A 31 -13.22 2.61 12.76
C GLU A 31 -13.92 1.27 12.58
N LEU A 32 -15.02 1.25 11.81
CA LEU A 32 -15.77 0.02 11.58
C LEU A 32 -14.93 -1.04 10.86
N GLU A 33 -14.14 -0.65 9.86
CA GLU A 33 -13.21 -1.55 9.15
C GLU A 33 -12.19 -2.16 10.12
N GLY A 34 -11.59 -1.32 10.97
CA GLY A 34 -10.62 -1.77 11.95
C GLY A 34 -11.22 -2.76 12.94
N GLN A 35 -12.42 -2.47 13.45
CA GLN A 35 -13.09 -3.32 14.43
C GLN A 35 -13.57 -4.65 13.84
N LEU A 36 -14.02 -4.66 12.57
CA LEU A 36 -14.37 -5.90 11.86
C LEU A 36 -13.14 -6.75 11.52
N GLY A 37 -11.97 -6.13 11.40
CA GLY A 37 -10.71 -6.82 11.13
C GLY A 37 -10.02 -7.44 12.36
N LEU A 38 -10.48 -7.14 13.58
CA LEU A 38 -9.88 -7.69 14.81
C LEU A 38 -10.27 -9.15 15.00
N GLN A 39 -9.26 -10.03 15.11
CA GLN A 39 -9.50 -11.44 15.42
C GLN A 39 -10.01 -11.59 16.86
N GLY A 40 -11.09 -12.36 17.03
CA GLY A 40 -11.70 -12.62 18.34
C GLY A 40 -12.85 -11.68 18.73
N LYS A 41 -13.15 -10.65 17.92
CA LYS A 41 -14.31 -9.77 18.14
C LYS A 41 -15.26 -9.83 16.95
N THR A 42 -16.52 -10.14 17.23
CA THR A 42 -17.58 -10.17 16.21
C THR A 42 -18.55 -9.02 16.45
N ILE A 43 -18.71 -8.15 15.48
CA ILE A 43 -19.78 -7.15 15.48
C ILE A 43 -21.01 -7.77 14.85
N HIS A 44 -21.98 -8.15 15.68
CA HIS A 44 -23.24 -8.76 15.21
C HIS A 44 -24.16 -7.77 14.48
N ASN A 45 -24.06 -6.46 14.78
CA ASN A 45 -24.90 -5.43 14.17
C ASN A 45 -24.06 -4.19 13.82
N PRO A 46 -23.47 -4.14 12.60
CA PRO A 46 -22.64 -3.02 12.16
C PRO A 46 -23.36 -1.67 12.11
N PRO A 47 -24.62 -1.55 11.60
CA PRO A 47 -25.38 -0.30 11.68
C PRO A 47 -25.63 0.18 13.12
N GLY A 48 -25.98 -0.73 14.03
CA GLY A 48 -26.20 -0.40 15.44
C GLY A 48 -24.93 0.12 16.13
N TYR A 49 -23.78 -0.48 15.81
CA TYR A 49 -22.48 -0.03 16.27
C TYR A 49 -22.17 1.40 15.78
N LEU A 50 -22.37 1.68 14.48
CA LEU A 50 -22.19 3.03 13.92
C LEU A 50 -23.14 4.04 14.56
N HIS A 51 -24.40 3.67 14.79
CA HIS A 51 -25.35 4.54 15.44
C HIS A 51 -24.88 4.95 16.85
N ALA A 52 -24.29 4.03 17.62
CA ALA A 52 -23.72 4.33 18.93
C ALA A 52 -22.55 5.33 18.84
N LEU A 53 -21.67 5.19 17.83
CA LEU A 53 -20.59 6.15 17.57
C LEU A 53 -21.11 7.53 17.19
N ILE A 54 -22.12 7.60 16.32
CA ILE A 54 -22.75 8.87 15.93
C ILE A 54 -23.35 9.59 17.14
N ARG A 55 -24.01 8.85 18.04
CA ARG A 55 -24.50 9.45 19.30
C ARG A 55 -23.35 9.96 20.18
N ARG A 56 -22.27 9.20 20.33
CA ARG A 56 -21.08 9.65 21.09
C ARG A 56 -20.47 10.91 20.50
N HIS A 57 -20.43 11.02 19.18
CA HIS A 57 -20.00 12.23 18.49
C HIS A 57 -20.90 13.42 18.82
N ALA A 58 -22.22 13.24 18.77
CA ALA A 58 -23.17 14.30 19.14
C ALA A 58 -22.99 14.75 20.61
N CYS A 59 -22.59 13.83 21.50
CA CYS A 59 -22.28 14.14 22.90
C CYS A 59 -20.85 14.66 23.12
N GLY A 60 -20.01 14.79 22.08
CA GLY A 60 -18.62 15.24 22.19
C GLY A 60 -17.67 14.26 22.87
N THR A 61 -18.06 13.00 23.07
CA THR A 61 -17.28 11.95 23.74
C THR A 61 -16.79 10.87 22.77
N LEU A 62 -16.68 11.20 21.49
CA LEU A 62 -16.23 10.27 20.48
C LEU A 62 -14.73 10.04 20.62
N ASP A 63 -14.37 8.79 20.89
CA ASP A 63 -13.02 8.27 20.82
C ASP A 63 -13.01 7.10 19.83
N LEU A 64 -12.18 7.21 18.79
CA LEU A 64 -12.05 6.24 17.70
C LEU A 64 -10.70 5.55 17.81
N ALA A 65 -10.71 4.28 18.23
CA ALA A 65 -9.49 3.55 18.56
C ALA A 65 -8.70 3.09 17.31
N MET A 66 -9.39 2.85 16.20
CA MET A 66 -8.84 2.22 15.00
C MET A 66 -8.85 3.15 13.78
N ALA A 67 -9.66 4.20 13.78
CA ALA A 67 -9.82 5.09 12.62
C ALA A 67 -8.49 5.61 12.07
N ASP A 68 -7.61 6.14 12.92
CA ASP A 68 -6.33 6.71 12.48
C ASP A 68 -5.39 5.66 11.86
N LYS A 69 -5.33 4.48 12.48
CA LYS A 69 -4.52 3.37 11.97
C LYS A 69 -5.01 2.93 10.59
N VAL A 70 -6.31 2.74 10.44
CA VAL A 70 -6.91 2.29 9.16
C VAL A 70 -6.79 3.39 8.09
N ALA A 71 -6.92 4.67 8.46
CA ALA A 71 -6.70 5.78 7.54
C ALA A 71 -5.26 5.83 7.01
N ALA A 72 -4.27 5.56 7.87
CA ALA A 72 -2.87 5.46 7.48
C ALA A 72 -2.64 4.28 6.51
N GLU A 73 -3.18 3.10 6.83
CA GLU A 73 -3.09 1.91 5.97
C GLU A 73 -3.75 2.13 4.61
N ARG A 74 -4.92 2.78 4.56
CA ARG A 74 -5.59 3.16 3.31
C ARG A 74 -4.72 4.08 2.48
N THR A 75 -4.12 5.09 3.09
CA THR A 75 -3.25 6.06 2.39
C THR A 75 -2.00 5.39 1.85
N GLN A 76 -1.37 4.50 2.63
CA GLN A 76 -0.22 3.73 2.20
C GLN A 76 -0.55 2.83 1.01
N ARG A 77 -1.70 2.13 1.07
CA ARG A 77 -2.18 1.29 -0.03
C ARG A 77 -2.43 2.08 -1.30
N ALA A 78 -3.10 3.23 -1.21
CA ALA A 78 -3.35 4.10 -2.36
C ALA A 78 -2.04 4.59 -3.00
N ARG A 79 -1.04 4.98 -2.19
CA ARG A 79 0.28 5.38 -2.69
C ARG A 79 1.00 4.23 -3.40
N HIS A 80 0.94 3.03 -2.84
CA HIS A 80 1.55 1.85 -3.45
C HIS A 80 0.90 1.48 -4.78
N GLU A 81 -0.43 1.46 -4.84
CA GLU A 81 -1.19 1.21 -6.06
C GLU A 81 -0.87 2.25 -7.15
N GLN A 82 -0.79 3.54 -6.79
CA GLN A 82 -0.38 4.60 -7.71
C GLN A 82 1.05 4.39 -8.24
N ALA A 83 1.99 3.98 -7.39
CA ALA A 83 3.36 3.70 -7.81
C ALA A 83 3.44 2.53 -8.79
N LEU A 84 2.65 1.46 -8.57
CA LEU A 84 2.58 0.32 -9.50
C LEU A 84 1.97 0.71 -10.85
N LEU A 85 0.89 1.50 -10.84
CA LEU A 85 0.28 1.99 -12.08
C LEU A 85 1.25 2.86 -12.88
N LYS A 86 2.00 3.74 -12.20
CA LYS A 86 3.03 4.57 -12.83
C LYS A 86 4.16 3.72 -13.43
N ALA A 87 4.69 2.75 -12.68
CA ALA A 87 5.72 1.84 -13.18
C ALA A 87 5.24 1.03 -14.40
N ARG A 88 3.96 0.60 -14.41
CA ARG A 88 3.36 -0.08 -15.56
C ARG A 88 3.24 0.83 -16.77
N GLN A 89 2.81 2.07 -16.59
CA GLN A 89 2.76 3.07 -17.66
C GLN A 89 4.14 3.42 -18.21
N GLU A 90 5.17 3.49 -17.35
CA GLU A 90 6.56 3.70 -17.76
C GLU A 90 7.13 2.50 -18.53
N ALA A 91 6.69 1.27 -18.21
CA ALA A 91 7.08 0.05 -18.93
C ALA A 91 6.34 -0.11 -20.27
N GLU A 92 5.09 0.36 -20.38
CA GLU A 92 4.28 0.34 -21.60
C GLU A 92 4.54 1.55 -22.51
N GLN A 93 5.14 2.64 -22.01
CA GLN A 93 5.60 3.72 -22.88
C GLN A 93 6.73 3.22 -23.77
N PRO A 94 6.60 3.30 -25.11
CA PRO A 94 7.75 3.11 -25.96
C PRO A 94 8.76 4.19 -25.56
N ARG A 95 9.98 3.76 -25.16
CA ARG A 95 11.11 4.68 -25.01
C ARG A 95 11.07 5.63 -26.21
N PRO A 96 11.06 6.96 -26.02
CA PRO A 96 11.23 7.85 -27.15
C PRO A 96 12.51 7.43 -27.85
N ALA A 97 12.39 7.05 -29.12
CA ALA A 97 13.46 6.57 -29.99
C ALA A 97 14.45 7.70 -30.37
N GLY A 98 14.80 8.56 -29.41
CA GLY A 98 15.58 9.78 -29.62
C GLY A 98 16.70 10.00 -28.61
N ALA A 99 17.00 9.04 -27.74
CA ALA A 99 18.15 9.13 -26.83
C ALA A 99 19.01 7.85 -26.84
N GLN A 100 19.15 7.21 -28.01
CA GLN A 100 20.05 6.07 -28.21
C GLN A 100 21.08 6.28 -29.32
N ASP A 101 21.32 7.52 -29.76
CA ASP A 101 22.48 7.88 -30.59
C ASP A 101 23.54 8.65 -29.79
N ALA A 102 23.78 8.22 -28.56
CA ALA A 102 25.01 8.54 -27.85
C ALA A 102 25.74 7.22 -27.53
N GLN A 103 26.60 6.84 -28.48
CA GLN A 103 27.77 6.00 -28.30
C GLN A 103 27.51 4.52 -27.94
N LYS A 104 27.32 3.70 -28.99
CA LYS A 104 28.16 2.50 -29.14
C LYS A 104 29.61 2.96 -29.34
N ALA A 105 30.23 3.49 -28.29
CA ALA A 105 31.68 3.49 -28.23
C ALA A 105 32.06 2.05 -27.89
N GLU A 106 32.75 1.40 -28.81
CA GLU A 106 33.54 0.19 -28.51
C GLU A 106 34.16 0.36 -27.11
N PRO A 107 33.92 -0.56 -26.17
CA PRO A 107 34.46 -0.43 -24.83
C PRO A 107 35.98 -0.30 -24.94
N SER A 108 36.52 0.83 -24.46
CA SER A 108 37.96 1.11 -24.49
C SER A 108 38.73 -0.12 -23.99
N PRO A 109 39.85 -0.49 -24.63
CA PRO A 109 40.61 -1.69 -24.27
C PRO A 109 40.98 -1.76 -22.78
N ALA A 110 41.12 -0.61 -22.11
CA ALA A 110 41.32 -0.52 -20.66
C ALA A 110 40.17 -1.12 -19.84
N VAL A 111 38.92 -0.89 -20.26
CA VAL A 111 37.71 -1.41 -19.58
C VAL A 111 37.60 -2.92 -19.77
N ILE A 112 38.01 -3.43 -20.93
CA ILE A 112 38.07 -4.87 -21.22
C ILE A 112 39.12 -5.54 -20.33
N GLU A 113 40.28 -4.90 -20.17
CA GLU A 113 41.37 -5.39 -19.34
C GLU A 113 41.03 -5.39 -17.85
N GLU A 114 40.39 -4.33 -17.34
CA GLU A 114 39.90 -4.29 -15.96
C GLU A 114 38.87 -5.38 -15.69
N ARG A 115 37.93 -5.60 -16.63
CA ARG A 115 36.92 -6.64 -16.49
C ARG A 115 37.54 -8.03 -16.45
N ARG A 116 38.63 -8.27 -17.20
CA ARG A 116 39.42 -9.51 -17.13
C ARG A 116 40.11 -9.66 -15.79
N LYS A 117 40.77 -8.61 -15.27
CA LYS A 117 41.41 -8.62 -13.94
C LYS A 117 40.41 -8.95 -12.84
N LEU A 118 39.20 -8.38 -12.91
CA LEU A 118 38.15 -8.59 -11.93
C LEU A 118 37.57 -10.03 -11.97
N LEU A 119 37.51 -10.63 -13.16
CA LEU A 119 37.13 -12.04 -13.33
C LEU A 119 38.18 -12.99 -12.77
N THR A 120 39.47 -12.73 -13.02
CA THR A 120 40.57 -13.52 -12.47
C THR A 120 40.58 -13.46 -10.93
N LEU A 121 40.41 -12.26 -10.35
CA LEU A 121 40.34 -12.09 -8.90
C LEU A 121 39.17 -12.87 -8.28
N ARG A 122 38.01 -12.87 -8.94
CA ARG A 122 36.83 -13.63 -8.49
C ARG A 122 37.05 -15.14 -8.53
N LEU A 123 37.77 -15.64 -9.54
CA LEU A 123 38.11 -17.06 -9.64
C LEU A 123 39.15 -17.48 -8.59
N GLU A 124 40.15 -16.63 -8.31
CA GLU A 124 41.12 -16.89 -7.24
C GLU A 124 40.47 -16.90 -5.85
N ILE A 125 39.58 -15.96 -5.57
CA ILE A 125 38.83 -15.90 -4.31
C ILE A 125 37.91 -17.12 -4.18
N ALA A 126 37.24 -17.54 -5.26
CA ALA A 126 36.37 -18.72 -5.25
C ALA A 126 37.15 -20.04 -5.12
N GLY A 127 38.36 -20.13 -5.69
CA GLY A 127 39.24 -21.30 -5.58
C GLY A 127 39.90 -21.44 -4.21
N LYS A 128 40.22 -20.32 -3.54
CA LYS A 128 40.89 -20.31 -2.23
C LYS A 128 39.97 -20.66 -1.06
N GLY A 129 38.67 -20.81 -1.29
CA GLY A 129 37.68 -21.29 -0.32
C GLY A 129 37.45 -22.81 -0.29
N ARG A 130 38.16 -23.60 -1.13
CA ARG A 130 38.11 -25.08 -1.13
C ARG A 130 39.53 -25.67 -0.96
N ALA A 131 40.19 -25.32 0.13
CA ALA A 131 41.30 -26.09 0.66
C ALA A 131 41.34 -25.86 2.17
N ALA A 132 40.42 -26.53 2.85
CA ALA A 132 40.49 -26.83 4.28
C ALA A 132 40.34 -28.34 4.42
#